data_AF-B9FLY2-F1
#
_entry.id   AF-B9FLY2-F1
#
_cell.length_a   1.000
_cell.length_b   1.000
_cell.length_c   1.000
_cell.angle_alpha   90.00
_cell.angle_beta   90.00
_cell.angle_gamma   90.00
#
_symmetry.space_group_name_H-M   'P 1'
#
loop_
_entity.id
_entity.type
_entity.pdbx_description
1 polymer ?
#
loop_
_entity_poly.entity_id
_entity_poly.type
_entity_poly.pdbx_seq_one_letter_code
_entity_poly.pdbx_strand_id
1 'polypeptide(L)'
;MSHIAVERNRRRQMNDHLKVLRSLTPAFYIKRGDQASIIGGAIDFIKELQTLLQSLEAQKKRRQQPQAHLISPASISASGGGSPSPTPSPRSLITSCSPTGRRRQQRRQLILHLPQGRK
;
A
#
# COMPACT_ATOMS: atom_id res chain seq x y z
N MET A 1 22.60 41.40 14.04
CA MET A 1 21.49 40.49 14.37
C MET A 1 22.04 39.08 14.54
N SER A 2 21.67 38.33 15.58
CA SER A 2 22.28 37.01 15.88
C SER A 2 21.67 35.87 15.07
N HIS A 3 22.49 35.25 14.20
CA HIS A 3 22.12 34.08 13.39
C HIS A 3 21.56 32.92 14.24
N ILE A 4 22.12 32.71 15.45
CA ILE A 4 21.70 31.66 16.38
C ILE A 4 20.24 31.85 16.86
N ALA A 5 19.82 33.10 17.08
CA ALA A 5 18.46 33.39 17.51
C ALA A 5 17.43 33.11 16.41
N VAL A 6 17.77 33.46 15.16
CA VAL A 6 16.93 33.23 13.97
C VAL A 6 16.73 31.73 13.73
N GLU A 7 17.80 30.93 13.71
CA GLU A 7 17.67 29.47 13.49
C GLU A 7 16.93 28.76 14.63
N ARG A 8 17.14 29.18 15.89
CA ARG A 8 16.33 28.67 17.02
C ARG A 8 14.85 28.98 16.85
N ASN A 9 14.52 30.16 16.31
CA ASN A 9 13.14 30.54 16.04
C ASN A 9 12.52 29.66 14.94
N ARG A 10 13.24 29.45 13.84
CA ARG A 10 12.82 28.56 12.74
C ARG A 10 12.54 27.13 13.22
N ARG A 11 13.39 26.58 14.09
CA ARG A 11 13.17 25.25 14.69
C ARG A 11 11.95 25.19 15.60
N ARG A 12 11.68 26.25 16.39
CA ARG A 12 10.46 26.33 17.21
C ARG A 12 9.21 26.31 16.33
N GLN A 13 9.12 27.20 15.34
CA GLN A 13 7.99 27.27 14.41
C GLN A 13 7.72 25.92 13.72
N MET A 14 8.77 25.25 13.22
CA MET A 14 8.65 23.91 12.63
C MET A 14 8.06 22.88 13.60
N ASN A 15 8.54 22.87 14.85
CA ASN A 15 8.00 21.97 15.88
C ASN A 15 6.56 22.31 16.25
N ASP A 16 6.17 23.59 16.26
CA ASP A 16 4.81 24.01 16.56
C ASP A 16 3.82 23.63 15.44
N HIS A 17 4.23 23.75 14.17
CA HIS A 17 3.45 23.23 13.03
C HIS A 17 3.26 21.70 13.13
N LEU A 18 4.30 20.96 13.51
CA LEU A 18 4.22 19.50 13.70
C LEU A 18 3.34 19.10 14.89
N LYS A 19 3.27 19.89 15.97
CA LYS A 19 2.30 19.66 17.07
C LYS A 19 0.86 19.82 16.59
N VAL A 20 0.57 20.87 15.80
CA VAL A 20 -0.77 21.08 15.25
C VAL A 20 -1.15 19.92 14.32
N LEU A 21 -0.27 19.54 13.39
CA LEU A 21 -0.49 18.40 12.49
C LEU A 21 -0.73 17.08 13.26
N ARG A 22 0.06 16.84 14.32
CA ARG A 22 -0.11 15.69 15.22
C ARG A 22 -1.47 15.70 15.93
N SER A 23 -2.00 16.87 16.29
CA SER A 23 -3.31 16.97 16.98
C SER A 23 -4.51 16.72 16.06
N LEU A 24 -4.35 16.97 14.75
CA LEU A 24 -5.37 16.71 13.72
C LEU A 24 -5.34 15.27 13.17
N THR A 25 -4.23 14.56 13.35
CA THR A 25 -4.02 13.21 12.82
C THR A 25 -4.35 12.17 13.89
N PRO A 26 -5.21 11.16 13.64
CA PRO A 26 -5.55 10.16 14.65
C PRO A 26 -4.32 9.38 15.11
N ALA A 27 -4.23 9.11 16.42
CA ALA A 27 -3.01 8.59 17.04
C ALA A 27 -2.50 7.27 16.44
N PHE A 28 -3.40 6.43 15.89
CA PHE A 28 -3.05 5.14 15.28
C PHE A 28 -2.14 5.28 14.03
N TYR A 29 -2.30 6.34 13.23
CA TYR A 29 -1.45 6.57 12.05
C TYR A 29 -0.02 7.00 12.44
N ILE A 30 0.18 7.46 13.69
CA ILE A 30 1.45 7.98 14.18
C ILE A 30 2.18 6.91 15.00
N LYS A 31 2.92 6.05 14.30
CA LYS A 31 3.67 4.92 14.90
C LYS A 31 4.69 5.34 15.95
N ARG A 32 5.31 6.53 15.81
CA ARG A 32 6.33 7.08 16.71
C ARG A 32 6.24 8.61 16.77
N GLY A 33 6.88 9.21 17.79
CA GLY A 33 6.88 10.65 18.04
C GLY A 33 7.75 11.52 17.12
N ASP A 34 8.39 10.94 16.09
CA ASP A 34 9.33 11.64 15.22
C ASP A 34 8.66 12.34 14.03
N GLN A 35 9.41 13.24 13.37
CA GLN A 35 8.89 14.08 12.29
C GLN A 35 8.44 13.26 11.07
N ALA A 36 9.14 12.18 10.72
CA ALA A 36 8.80 11.36 9.56
C ALA A 36 7.53 10.54 9.82
N SER A 37 7.38 9.97 11.02
CA SER A 37 6.17 9.26 11.44
C SER A 37 4.93 10.17 11.49
N ILE A 38 5.07 11.43 11.93
CA ILE A 38 3.97 12.40 11.93
C ILE A 38 3.54 12.75 10.50
N ILE A 39 4.49 13.06 9.62
CA ILE A 39 4.20 13.44 8.22
C ILE A 39 3.63 12.25 7.44
N GLY A 40 4.24 11.07 7.55
CA GLY A 40 3.76 9.85 6.90
C GLY A 40 2.35 9.46 7.34
N GLY A 41 2.09 9.45 8.66
CA GLY A 41 0.77 9.15 9.21
C GLY A 41 -0.32 10.13 8.74
N ALA A 42 0.00 11.42 8.66
CA ALA A 42 -0.92 12.42 8.12
C ALA A 42 -1.22 12.21 6.62
N ILE A 43 -0.21 11.85 5.83
CA ILE A 43 -0.37 11.54 4.40
C ILE A 43 -1.30 10.34 4.20
N ASP A 44 -1.10 9.27 4.97
CA ASP A 44 -1.91 8.06 4.83
C ASP A 44 -3.36 8.27 5.29
N PHE A 45 -3.57 9.03 6.37
CA PHE A 45 -4.90 9.44 6.82
C PHE A 45 -5.65 10.26 5.75
N ILE A 46 -4.98 11.23 5.11
CA ILE A 46 -5.59 12.04 4.03
C ILE A 46 -6.01 11.17 2.84
N LYS A 47 -5.21 10.16 2.45
CA LYS A 47 -5.56 9.25 1.35
C LYS A 47 -6.81 8.42 1.67
N GLU A 48 -6.94 7.93 2.90
CA GLU A 48 -8.15 7.19 3.31
C GLU A 48 -9.38 8.08 3.33
N LEU A 49 -9.29 9.31 3.83
CA LEU A 49 -10.38 10.30 3.77
C LEU A 49 -10.81 10.60 2.33
N GLN A 50 -9.86 10.79 1.41
CA GLN A 50 -10.14 11.01 -0.02
C GLN A 50 -10.84 9.80 -0.65
N THR A 51 -10.39 8.59 -0.33
CA THR A 51 -10.99 7.33 -0.83
C THR A 51 -12.41 7.14 -0.30
N LEU A 52 -12.64 7.42 1.00
CA LEU A 52 -13.96 7.38 1.61
C LEU A 52 -14.92 8.38 0.98
N LEU A 53 -14.48 9.62 0.75
CA LEU A 53 -15.25 10.66 0.08
C LEU A 53 -15.69 10.23 -1.32
N GLN A 54 -14.77 9.73 -2.14
CA GLN A 54 -15.07 9.23 -3.49
C GLN A 54 -16.09 8.08 -3.48
N SER A 55 -15.96 7.14 -2.53
CA SER A 55 -16.92 6.05 -2.33
C SER A 55 -18.32 6.57 -1.99
N LEU A 56 -18.43 7.53 -1.07
CA LEU A 56 -19.70 8.14 -0.67
C LEU A 56 -20.35 8.94 -1.81
N GLU A 57 -19.56 9.67 -2.61
CA GLU A 57 -20.06 10.34 -3.82
C GLU A 57 -20.59 9.37 -4.88
N ALA A 58 -19.87 8.27 -5.11
CA ALA A 58 -20.32 7.22 -6.03
C ALA A 58 -21.63 6.57 -5.55
N GLN A 59 -21.76 6.29 -4.25
CA GLN A 59 -22.99 5.80 -3.64
C GLN A 59 -24.14 6.81 -3.77
N LYS A 60 -23.89 8.11 -3.52
CA LYS A 60 -24.88 9.17 -3.70
C LYS A 60 -25.38 9.24 -5.15
N LYS A 61 -24.47 9.22 -6.13
CA LYS A 61 -24.81 9.22 -7.56
C LYS A 61 -25.69 8.01 -7.94
N ARG A 62 -25.35 6.81 -7.47
CA ARG A 62 -26.15 5.58 -7.69
C ARG A 62 -27.56 5.64 -7.07
N ARG A 63 -27.72 6.32 -5.93
CA ARG A 63 -29.04 6.53 -5.28
C ARG A 63 -29.86 7.64 -5.92
N GLN A 64 -29.23 8.58 -6.62
CA GLN A 64 -29.87 9.73 -7.27
C GLN A 64 -30.22 9.48 -8.74
N GLN A 65 -29.66 8.45 -9.38
CA GLN A 65 -30.21 7.93 -10.63
C GLN A 65 -31.43 7.06 -10.31
N PRO A 66 -32.64 7.40 -10.80
CA PRO A 66 -33.74 6.44 -10.84
C PRO A 66 -33.31 5.24 -11.68
N GLN A 67 -33.85 4.05 -11.38
CA GLN A 67 -33.60 2.84 -12.18
C GLN A 67 -34.15 2.99 -13.61
N ALA A 68 -33.36 3.58 -14.51
CA ALA A 68 -33.65 3.65 -15.94
C ALA A 68 -33.35 2.31 -16.67
N HIS A 69 -33.55 1.17 -16.00
CA HIS A 69 -33.41 -0.17 -16.61
C HIS A 69 -34.27 -1.25 -15.92
N LEU A 70 -35.54 -0.97 -15.61
CA LEU A 70 -36.52 -2.04 -15.46
C LEU A 70 -37.52 -1.99 -16.61
N ILE A 71 -37.73 -3.18 -17.22
CA ILE A 71 -38.75 -3.52 -18.22
C ILE A 71 -38.44 -3.09 -19.68
N SER A 72 -37.94 -4.06 -20.46
CA SER A 72 -38.60 -4.42 -21.73
C SER A 72 -38.39 -5.91 -22.05
N PRO A 73 -39.32 -6.79 -21.66
CA PRO A 73 -39.38 -8.16 -22.15
C PRO A 73 -40.18 -8.24 -23.47
N ALA A 74 -39.97 -9.32 -24.23
CA ALA A 74 -40.69 -9.73 -25.44
C ALA A 74 -40.32 -9.04 -26.78
N SER A 75 -39.38 -9.68 -27.50
CA SER A 75 -39.54 -9.93 -28.93
C SER A 75 -39.12 -11.37 -29.26
N ILE A 76 -40.05 -12.30 -29.01
CA ILE A 76 -39.95 -13.68 -29.49
C ILE A 76 -40.17 -13.71 -31.00
N SER A 77 -39.15 -14.06 -31.77
CA SER A 77 -39.29 -14.54 -33.15
C SER A 77 -38.10 -15.45 -33.50
N ALA A 78 -38.39 -16.53 -34.21
CA ALA A 78 -37.49 -17.65 -34.39
C ALA A 78 -36.80 -17.65 -35.78
N SER A 79 -35.94 -18.66 -35.96
CA SER A 79 -35.33 -19.13 -37.23
C SER A 79 -34.13 -18.35 -37.78
N GLY A 80 -33.16 -19.11 -38.32
CA GLY A 80 -31.92 -18.60 -38.93
C GLY A 80 -30.67 -19.29 -38.38
N GLY A 81 -30.28 -20.42 -38.98
CA GLY A 81 -29.08 -21.16 -38.56
C GLY A 81 -27.77 -20.57 -39.10
N GLY A 82 -26.66 -20.81 -38.39
CA GLY A 82 -25.33 -20.38 -38.80
C GLY A 82 -24.24 -20.89 -37.85
N SER A 83 -23.67 -22.06 -38.15
CA SER A 83 -22.48 -22.57 -37.47
C SER A 83 -21.23 -21.86 -38.01
N PRO A 84 -20.24 -21.55 -37.16
CA PRO A 84 -18.96 -22.24 -37.37
C PRO A 84 -18.26 -22.69 -36.08
N SER A 85 -17.71 -23.92 -36.13
CA SER A 85 -16.65 -24.39 -35.23
C SER A 85 -15.33 -23.66 -35.56
N PRO A 86 -14.45 -23.41 -34.59
CA PRO A 86 -13.36 -24.38 -34.38
C PRO A 86 -12.98 -24.62 -32.91
N THR A 87 -12.80 -25.88 -32.53
CA THR A 87 -11.91 -26.29 -31.44
C THR A 87 -10.55 -26.70 -32.01
N PRO A 88 -9.45 -26.44 -31.29
CA PRO A 88 -8.75 -27.60 -30.73
C PRO A 88 -8.28 -27.45 -29.28
N SER A 89 -8.11 -28.62 -28.67
CA SER A 89 -7.70 -29.02 -27.32
C SER A 89 -6.58 -28.24 -26.58
N PRO A 90 -6.52 -28.35 -25.24
CA PRO A 90 -5.52 -27.66 -24.41
C PRO A 90 -4.13 -28.28 -24.52
N ARG A 91 -3.08 -27.46 -24.32
CA ARG A 91 -1.71 -27.95 -24.18
C ARG A 91 -0.95 -27.22 -23.07
N SER A 92 -0.66 -27.95 -22.01
CA SER A 92 0.23 -27.53 -20.93
C SER A 92 1.67 -27.42 -21.42
N LEU A 93 2.36 -26.35 -21.03
CA LEU A 93 3.82 -26.22 -21.16
C LEU A 93 4.43 -26.19 -19.76
N ILE A 94 4.77 -27.39 -19.29
CA ILE A 94 5.84 -27.55 -18.30
C ILE A 94 7.13 -27.17 -19.02
N THR A 95 7.91 -26.24 -18.48
CA THR A 95 9.30 -26.05 -18.91
C THR A 95 10.17 -25.85 -17.69
N SER A 96 11.01 -26.86 -17.46
CA SER A 96 12.02 -26.94 -16.42
C SER A 96 13.26 -26.10 -16.77
N CYS A 97 13.77 -25.33 -15.81
CA CYS A 97 15.18 -24.93 -15.81
C CYS A 97 15.69 -24.62 -14.38
N SER A 98 16.14 -25.66 -13.68
CA SER A 98 17.31 -25.53 -12.79
C SER A 98 18.56 -25.84 -13.63
N PRO A 99 19.68 -25.13 -13.46
CA PRO A 99 20.79 -25.78 -12.75
C PRO A 99 21.69 -24.84 -11.90
N THR A 100 21.86 -25.24 -10.64
CA THR A 100 23.10 -25.23 -9.85
C THR A 100 24.23 -24.20 -10.15
N GLY A 101 24.39 -23.22 -9.25
CA GLY A 101 25.70 -22.64 -8.91
C GLY A 101 26.27 -23.32 -7.66
N ARG A 102 27.40 -24.03 -7.76
CA ARG A 102 27.99 -24.84 -6.67
C ARG A 102 29.20 -24.19 -6.01
N ARG A 103 29.29 -24.39 -4.68
CA ARG A 103 30.50 -24.68 -3.86
C ARG A 103 31.49 -23.55 -3.46
N ARG A 104 31.84 -23.62 -2.16
CA ARG A 104 33.19 -23.51 -1.54
C ARG A 104 33.79 -22.08 -1.42
N GLN A 105 34.56 -21.71 -0.37
CA GLN A 105 35.07 -22.48 0.79
C GLN A 105 35.45 -21.58 2.00
N GLN A 106 35.13 -22.04 3.23
CA GLN A 106 35.90 -21.92 4.51
C GLN A 106 36.41 -20.58 5.11
N ARG A 107 36.58 -20.61 6.46
CA ARG A 107 37.43 -19.74 7.34
C ARG A 107 36.92 -18.30 7.53
N ARG A 108 37.05 -17.61 8.67
CA ARG A 108 37.75 -17.79 9.98
C ARG A 108 36.99 -16.88 11.02
N GLN A 109 36.96 -17.04 12.35
CA GLN A 109 37.61 -17.96 13.31
C GLN A 109 36.58 -18.56 14.33
N LEU A 110 37.04 -18.90 15.54
CA LEU A 110 36.33 -19.35 16.74
C LEU A 110 35.87 -18.18 17.63
N ILE A 111 34.77 -18.37 18.38
CA ILE A 111 34.58 -17.69 19.68
C ILE A 111 35.30 -18.52 20.74
N LEU A 112 36.20 -17.89 21.48
CA LEU A 112 37.03 -18.53 22.51
C LEU A 112 36.16 -19.00 23.70
N HIS A 113 36.35 -20.25 24.13
CA HIS A 113 36.05 -20.63 25.49
C HIS A 113 37.00 -19.88 26.43
N LEU A 114 36.46 -19.21 27.44
CA LEU A 114 37.23 -18.56 28.50
C LEU A 114 37.47 -19.56 29.65
N PRO A 115 38.70 -20.04 29.88
CA PRO A 115 39.00 -20.86 31.05
C PRO A 115 39.10 -19.98 32.31
N GLN A 116 38.51 -20.48 33.39
CA GLN A 116 38.61 -19.90 34.73
C GLN A 116 39.95 -20.25 35.39
N GLY A 117 40.51 -19.31 36.17
CA GLY A 117 41.62 -19.53 37.10
C GLY A 117 42.93 -18.80 36.76
N ARG A 118 43.81 -18.49 37.73
CA ARG A 118 43.79 -18.71 39.19
C ARG A 118 44.81 -17.75 39.85
N LYS A 119 44.49 -17.30 41.07
CA LYS A 119 45.38 -16.79 42.13
C LYS A 119 46.33 -15.64 41.77
#